data_AF-A0A5B9WDN0-F1
#
_entry.id   AF-A0A5B9WDN0-F1
#
_cell.length_a   1.000
_cell.length_b   1.000
_cell.length_c   1.000
_cell.angle_alpha   90.00
_cell.angle_beta   90.00
_cell.angle_gamma   90.00
#
_symmetry.space_group_name_H-M   'P 1'
#
loop_
_entity.id
_entity.type
_entity.pdbx_description
1 polymer ?
#
loop_
_entity_poly.entity_id
_entity_poly.type
_entity_poly.pdbx_seq_one_letter_code
_entity_poly.pdbx_strand_id
1 'polypeptide(L)'
;MIETDPAIEANFHKVLEDHTAGDPMRPEVKWTNLSRRQIAARIGGLGTPVSRHVVSQLLRLHRNRRREALKKETMGPRHPDRNAQFENIVRLKAEYLKAGLPVVSMDTKKKELLGEFYRDGTIDTQGAIETNVHDFGSIGSGTVIPPGLYDVGRNQGFLHLNTSHDTSELACDSLAAQGN
;
A
#
# COMPACT_ATOMS: atom_id res chain seq x y z
N MET A 1 -17.10 29.24 -1.47
CA MET A 1 -17.09 27.88 -0.89
C MET A 1 -18.25 27.15 -1.55
N ILE A 2 -18.09 25.92 -2.03
CA ILE A 2 -19.23 25.21 -2.64
C ILE A 2 -19.97 24.55 -1.50
N GLU A 3 -21.27 24.78 -1.45
CA GLU A 3 -22.19 24.00 -0.63
C GLU A 3 -22.40 22.68 -1.38
N THR A 4 -21.65 21.64 -1.02
CA THR A 4 -21.75 20.33 -1.65
C THR A 4 -22.89 19.55 -1.04
N ASP A 5 -23.77 19.02 -1.89
CA ASP A 5 -24.82 18.08 -1.47
C ASP A 5 -24.18 16.90 -0.72
N PRO A 6 -24.63 16.58 0.52
CA PRO A 6 -24.11 15.45 1.29
C PRO A 6 -24.10 14.12 0.52
N ALA A 7 -25.05 13.90 -0.38
CA ALA A 7 -25.11 12.70 -1.22
C ALA A 7 -23.98 12.65 -2.26
N ILE A 8 -23.57 13.81 -2.80
CA ILE A 8 -22.42 13.90 -3.71
C ILE A 8 -21.13 13.62 -2.95
N GLU A 9 -20.98 14.18 -1.76
CA GLU A 9 -19.78 13.99 -0.94
C GLU A 9 -19.64 12.53 -0.47
N ALA A 10 -20.73 11.91 -0.03
CA ALA A 10 -20.77 10.49 0.31
C ALA A 10 -20.38 9.60 -0.87
N ASN A 11 -20.96 9.84 -2.06
CA ASN A 11 -20.63 9.07 -3.27
C ASN A 11 -19.19 9.33 -3.74
N PHE A 12 -18.66 10.54 -3.55
CA PHE A 12 -17.26 10.85 -3.83
C PHE A 12 -16.31 10.03 -2.94
N HIS A 13 -16.57 9.98 -1.62
CA HIS A 13 -15.79 9.17 -0.70
C HIS A 13 -15.86 7.69 -1.05
N LYS A 14 -17.05 7.18 -1.36
CA LYS A 14 -17.26 5.79 -1.79
C LYS A 14 -16.47 5.44 -3.06
N VAL A 15 -16.43 6.33 -4.04
CA VAL A 15 -15.64 6.10 -5.27
C VAL A 15 -14.13 6.11 -5.02
N LEU A 16 -13.67 6.87 -4.03
CA LEU A 16 -12.26 7.02 -3.72
C LEU A 16 -11.73 6.02 -2.70
N GLU A 17 -12.57 5.32 -1.96
CA GLU A 17 -12.18 4.38 -0.89
C GLU A 17 -11.09 3.39 -1.35
N ASP A 18 -11.32 2.67 -2.45
CA ASP A 18 -10.36 1.70 -3.02
C ASP A 18 -9.39 2.31 -4.05
N HIS A 19 -9.47 3.62 -4.26
CA HIS A 19 -8.72 4.35 -5.30
C HIS A 19 -7.86 5.48 -4.74
N THR A 20 -7.72 5.54 -3.42
CA THR A 20 -6.87 6.50 -2.72
C THR A 20 -5.54 5.85 -2.41
N ALA A 21 -4.47 6.50 -2.84
CA ALA A 21 -3.10 6.20 -2.45
C ALA A 21 -2.53 7.40 -1.69
N GLY A 22 -1.53 7.17 -0.85
CA GLY A 22 -0.94 8.21 -0.03
C GLY A 22 0.49 7.91 0.36
N ASP A 23 1.08 8.83 1.12
CA ASP A 23 2.38 8.64 1.75
C ASP A 23 2.14 8.13 3.18
N PRO A 24 2.62 6.92 3.54
CA PRO A 24 2.41 6.35 4.87
C PRO A 24 3.05 7.20 5.98
N MET A 25 4.08 7.98 5.67
CA MET A 25 4.74 8.87 6.64
C MET A 25 4.06 10.24 6.71
N ARG A 26 3.16 10.56 5.77
CA ARG A 26 2.54 11.88 5.63
C ARG A 26 1.04 11.74 5.34
N PRO A 27 0.21 11.62 6.38
CA PRO A 27 -1.22 11.29 6.23
C PRO A 27 -2.02 12.33 5.45
N GLU A 28 -1.52 13.57 5.35
CA GLU A 28 -2.11 14.65 4.58
C GLU A 28 -1.87 14.53 3.07
N VAL A 29 -0.96 13.66 2.64
CA VAL A 29 -0.61 13.46 1.24
C VAL A 29 -1.44 12.30 0.70
N LYS A 30 -2.52 12.64 0.01
CA LYS A 30 -3.41 11.68 -0.68
C LYS A 30 -3.51 12.00 -2.16
N TRP A 31 -3.60 10.98 -3.00
CA TRP A 31 -3.85 11.10 -4.44
C TRP A 31 -4.68 9.92 -4.93
N THR A 32 -5.17 9.99 -6.16
CA THR A 32 -5.96 8.91 -6.78
C THR A 32 -5.42 8.56 -8.16
N ASN A 33 -5.55 7.29 -8.54
CA ASN A 33 -5.23 6.82 -9.89
C ASN A 33 -6.36 7.10 -10.91
N LEU A 34 -7.53 7.55 -10.45
CA LEU A 34 -8.67 7.81 -11.32
C LEU A 34 -8.57 9.18 -11.98
N SER A 35 -8.89 9.24 -13.26
CA SER A 35 -9.13 10.49 -13.96
C SER A 35 -10.43 11.14 -13.46
N ARG A 36 -10.54 12.47 -13.59
CA ARG A 36 -11.77 13.22 -13.28
C ARG A 36 -13.00 12.70 -14.05
N ARG A 37 -12.79 12.17 -15.27
CA ARG A 37 -13.86 11.55 -16.08
C ARG A 37 -14.35 10.25 -15.43
N GLN A 38 -13.43 9.40 -15.00
CA GLN A 38 -13.78 8.14 -14.34
C GLN A 38 -14.49 8.38 -13.01
N ILE A 39 -14.02 9.35 -12.22
CA ILE A 39 -14.69 9.73 -10.97
C ILE A 39 -16.12 10.20 -11.25
N ALA A 40 -16.30 11.15 -12.18
CA ALA A 40 -17.63 11.65 -12.54
C ALA A 40 -18.58 10.53 -13.02
N ALA A 41 -18.09 9.63 -13.88
CA ALA A 41 -18.88 8.50 -14.38
C ALA A 41 -19.30 7.55 -13.25
N ARG A 42 -18.40 7.25 -12.31
CA ARG A 42 -18.68 6.36 -11.18
C ARG A 42 -19.63 6.99 -10.17
N ILE A 43 -19.48 8.28 -9.85
CA ILE A 43 -20.45 9.00 -8.99
C ILE A 43 -21.82 9.03 -9.69
N GLY A 44 -21.86 9.26 -11.00
CA GLY A 44 -23.10 9.16 -11.78
C GLY A 44 -23.75 7.77 -11.72
N GLY A 45 -22.95 6.71 -11.77
CA GLY A 45 -23.43 5.33 -11.56
C GLY A 45 -23.99 5.04 -10.17
N LEU A 46 -23.67 5.89 -9.17
CA LEU A 46 -24.23 5.84 -7.81
C LEU A 46 -25.47 6.74 -7.64
N GLY A 47 -25.96 7.37 -8.71
CA GLY A 47 -27.20 8.15 -8.71
C GLY A 47 -27.04 9.66 -8.52
N THR A 48 -25.82 10.19 -8.37
CA THR A 48 -25.58 11.64 -8.27
C THR A 48 -24.67 12.14 -9.41
N PRO A 49 -25.18 12.34 -10.63
CA PRO A 49 -24.36 12.75 -11.76
C PRO A 49 -23.70 14.12 -11.53
N VAL A 50 -22.39 14.17 -11.69
CA VAL A 50 -21.58 15.39 -11.50
C VAL A 50 -20.69 15.67 -12.70
N SER A 51 -20.36 16.95 -12.91
CA SER A 51 -19.41 17.35 -13.95
C SER A 51 -17.96 17.14 -13.51
N ARG A 52 -17.04 17.09 -14.47
CA ARG A 52 -15.58 17.10 -14.19
C ARG A 52 -15.13 18.33 -13.39
N HIS A 53 -15.86 19.44 -13.49
CA HIS A 53 -15.56 20.66 -12.76
C HIS A 53 -15.84 20.47 -11.27
N VAL A 54 -17.02 19.92 -10.94
CA VAL A 54 -17.39 19.57 -9.56
C VAL A 54 -16.40 18.58 -8.97
N VAL A 55 -16.02 17.53 -9.71
CA VAL A 55 -14.97 16.59 -9.27
C VAL A 55 -13.64 17.30 -8.99
N SER A 56 -13.25 18.28 -9.79
CA SER A 56 -12.01 19.03 -9.57
C SER A 56 -12.08 19.88 -8.29
N GLN A 57 -13.26 20.42 -7.99
CA GLN A 57 -13.50 21.18 -6.78
C GLN A 57 -13.51 20.27 -5.53
N LEU A 58 -14.14 19.09 -5.61
CA LEU A 58 -14.11 18.07 -4.57
C LEU A 58 -12.67 17.60 -4.28
N LEU A 59 -11.89 17.25 -5.31
CA LEU A 59 -10.49 16.87 -5.11
C LEU A 59 -9.68 17.97 -4.41
N ARG A 60 -9.95 19.25 -4.71
CA ARG A 60 -9.29 20.38 -4.05
C ARG A 60 -9.77 20.55 -2.60
N LEU A 61 -11.07 20.39 -2.35
CA LEU A 61 -11.68 20.47 -1.02
C LEU A 61 -11.08 19.42 -0.08
N HIS A 62 -10.98 18.17 -0.53
CA HIS A 62 -10.40 17.06 0.23
C HIS A 62 -8.87 16.98 0.15
N ARG A 63 -8.21 18.03 -0.38
CA ARG A 63 -6.75 18.18 -0.44
C ARG A 63 -6.02 17.05 -1.19
N ASN A 64 -6.69 16.38 -2.13
CA ASN A 64 -6.05 15.38 -2.98
C ASN A 64 -5.04 16.04 -3.91
N ARG A 65 -3.78 15.60 -3.79
CA ARG A 65 -2.67 16.05 -4.62
C ARG A 65 -2.76 15.40 -6.00
N ARG A 66 -2.26 16.13 -7.00
CA ARG A 66 -1.98 15.56 -8.32
C ARG A 66 -0.55 15.04 -8.30
N ARG A 67 -0.37 13.78 -8.65
CA ARG A 67 0.95 13.18 -8.83
C ARG A 67 1.09 12.78 -10.29
N GLU A 68 2.26 13.04 -10.86
CA GLU A 68 2.62 12.44 -12.15
C GLU A 68 2.93 10.96 -11.92
N ALA A 69 2.23 10.08 -12.63
CA ALA A 69 2.51 8.66 -12.54
C ALA A 69 3.86 8.41 -13.21
N LEU A 70 4.84 7.96 -12.45
CA LEU A 70 6.10 7.46 -13.01
C LEU A 70 5.76 6.16 -13.75
N LYS A 71 5.69 6.20 -15.10
CA LYS A 71 5.52 5.00 -15.91
C LYS A 71 6.78 4.15 -15.74
N LYS A 72 6.67 3.05 -15.00
CA LYS A 72 7.47 1.87 -15.31
C LYS A 72 6.73 1.15 -16.43
N GLU A 73 7.30 1.10 -17.63
CA GLU A 73 6.70 0.35 -18.73
C GLU A 73 6.46 -1.09 -18.26
N THR A 74 5.23 -1.57 -18.44
CA THR A 74 4.92 -2.97 -18.17
C THR A 74 5.64 -3.78 -19.22
N MET A 75 6.49 -4.72 -18.81
CA MET A 75 7.16 -5.64 -19.73
C MET A 75 6.11 -6.63 -20.28
N GLY A 76 5.37 -6.23 -21.31
CA GLY A 76 4.41 -7.08 -22.02
C GLY A 76 3.11 -6.37 -22.45
N PRO A 77 2.35 -6.99 -23.38
CA PRO A 77 1.08 -6.45 -23.86
C PRO A 77 0.05 -6.37 -22.71
N ARG A 78 -0.79 -5.32 -22.76
CA ARG A 78 -1.81 -5.06 -21.74
C ARG A 78 -2.91 -6.12 -21.82
N HIS A 79 -2.98 -7.03 -20.84
CA HIS A 79 -4.03 -8.04 -20.75
C HIS A 79 -5.41 -7.39 -20.50
N PRO A 80 -6.49 -7.81 -21.22
CA PRO A 80 -7.83 -7.23 -21.05
C PRO A 80 -8.36 -7.37 -19.62
N ASP A 81 -8.12 -8.52 -18.99
CA ASP A 81 -8.65 -8.83 -17.65
C ASP A 81 -7.75 -8.37 -16.49
N ARG A 82 -6.78 -7.49 -16.72
CA ARG A 82 -5.87 -7.01 -15.67
C ARG A 82 -6.62 -6.39 -14.48
N ASN A 83 -7.80 -5.84 -14.71
CA ASN A 83 -8.62 -5.24 -13.64
C ASN A 83 -9.48 -6.25 -12.87
N ALA A 84 -9.81 -7.39 -13.48
CA ALA A 84 -10.75 -8.36 -12.92
C ALA A 84 -10.25 -8.93 -11.58
N GLN A 85 -8.93 -9.15 -11.46
CA GLN A 85 -8.31 -9.59 -10.21
C GLN A 85 -8.51 -8.57 -9.07
N PHE A 86 -8.32 -7.27 -9.35
CA PHE A 86 -8.49 -6.22 -8.34
C PHE A 86 -9.95 -6.08 -7.92
N GLU A 87 -10.89 -6.13 -8.86
CA GLU A 87 -12.33 -6.10 -8.56
C GLU A 87 -12.75 -7.30 -7.70
N ASN A 88 -12.21 -8.49 -7.99
CA ASN A 88 -12.45 -9.66 -7.16
C ASN A 88 -11.89 -9.50 -5.73
N ILE A 89 -10.67 -8.97 -5.58
CA ILE A 89 -10.08 -8.70 -4.27
C ILE A 89 -10.91 -7.68 -3.50
N VAL A 90 -11.38 -6.61 -4.14
CA VAL A 90 -12.26 -5.60 -3.52
C VAL A 90 -13.56 -6.24 -3.02
N ARG A 91 -14.19 -7.07 -3.85
CA ARG A 91 -15.41 -7.80 -3.48
C ARG A 91 -15.20 -8.69 -2.26
N LEU A 92 -14.16 -9.53 -2.28
CA LEU A 92 -13.84 -10.44 -1.18
C LEU A 92 -13.48 -9.68 0.10
N LYS A 93 -12.68 -8.61 0.01
CA LYS A 93 -12.36 -7.76 1.15
C LYS A 93 -13.65 -7.25 1.83
N ALA A 94 -14.59 -6.71 1.04
CA ALA A 94 -15.84 -6.19 1.58
C ALA A 94 -16.70 -7.27 2.25
N GLU A 95 -16.77 -8.47 1.66
CA GLU A 95 -17.51 -9.61 2.22
C GLU A 95 -16.93 -10.07 3.57
N TYR A 96 -15.61 -10.25 3.63
CA TYR A 96 -14.94 -10.75 4.83
C TYR A 96 -14.98 -9.73 5.97
N LEU A 97 -14.69 -8.45 5.67
CA LEU A 97 -14.78 -7.38 6.67
C LEU A 97 -16.21 -7.25 7.23
N LYS A 98 -17.24 -7.37 6.38
CA LYS A 98 -18.64 -7.33 6.82
C LYS A 98 -19.00 -8.53 7.71
N ALA A 99 -18.41 -9.69 7.46
CA ALA A 99 -18.59 -10.90 8.27
C ALA A 99 -17.75 -10.91 9.56
N GLY A 100 -16.93 -9.88 9.81
CA GLY A 100 -16.00 -9.86 10.94
C GLY A 100 -14.81 -10.81 10.78
N LEU A 101 -14.56 -11.28 9.56
CA LEU A 101 -13.44 -12.15 9.23
C LEU A 101 -12.17 -11.32 8.93
N PRO A 102 -10.98 -11.84 9.28
CA PRO A 102 -9.74 -11.12 9.06
C PRO A 102 -9.44 -10.98 7.56
N VAL A 103 -8.96 -9.80 7.17
CA VAL A 103 -8.35 -9.57 5.87
C VAL A 103 -6.91 -9.15 6.11
N VAL A 104 -5.98 -10.00 5.71
CA VAL A 104 -4.56 -9.84 6.01
C VAL A 104 -3.76 -9.75 4.71
N SER A 105 -2.90 -8.74 4.61
CA SER A 105 -1.89 -8.64 3.56
C SER A 105 -0.58 -9.15 4.11
N MET A 106 0.00 -10.15 3.47
CA MET A 106 1.31 -10.68 3.83
C MET A 106 2.28 -10.46 2.69
N ASP A 107 3.47 -9.96 2.99
CA ASP A 107 4.52 -9.74 2.00
C ASP A 107 5.90 -9.78 2.66
N THR A 108 6.82 -10.49 2.04
CA THR A 108 8.22 -10.51 2.47
C THR A 108 8.98 -9.46 1.66
N LYS A 109 9.52 -8.45 2.35
CA LYS A 109 10.30 -7.38 1.71
C LYS A 109 11.77 -7.79 1.56
N LYS A 110 12.60 -6.79 1.21
CA LYS A 110 14.03 -6.92 1.02
C LYS A 110 14.66 -7.71 2.16
N LYS A 111 15.42 -8.75 1.80
CA LYS A 111 16.23 -9.54 2.72
C LYS A 111 17.51 -8.76 3.00
N GLU A 112 17.88 -8.63 4.27
CA GLU A 112 19.03 -7.84 4.69
C GLU A 112 20.16 -8.75 5.16
N LEU A 113 21.35 -8.62 4.59
CA LEU A 113 22.52 -9.37 5.02
C LEU A 113 22.95 -8.90 6.42
N LEU A 114 23.25 -9.84 7.31
CA LEU A 114 23.81 -9.57 8.62
C LEU A 114 25.34 -9.65 8.56
N GLY A 115 26.00 -8.64 9.12
CA GLY A 115 27.45 -8.50 9.08
C GLY A 115 27.88 -7.04 8.95
N GLU A 116 29.19 -6.84 8.90
CA GLU A 116 29.86 -5.54 8.70
C GLU A 116 29.79 -5.09 7.24
N PHE A 117 28.58 -5.01 6.71
CA PHE A 117 28.31 -4.54 5.37
C PHE A 117 28.01 -3.04 5.38
N TYR A 118 28.45 -2.36 4.33
CA TYR A 118 28.18 -0.94 4.18
C TYR A 118 26.67 -0.70 4.05
N ARG A 119 26.16 0.30 4.78
CA ARG A 119 24.77 0.75 4.70
C ARG A 119 24.75 2.26 4.53
N ASP A 120 24.03 2.71 3.50
CA ASP A 120 23.83 4.13 3.27
C ASP A 120 23.03 4.74 4.43
N GLY A 121 23.54 5.82 5.01
CA GLY A 121 22.95 6.47 6.18
C GLY A 121 23.98 7.25 6.99
N THR A 122 23.46 8.04 7.94
CA THR A 122 24.27 8.83 8.88
C THR A 122 23.90 8.41 10.28
N ILE A 123 24.91 8.16 11.11
CA ILE A 123 24.72 7.91 12.54
C ILE A 123 25.66 8.81 13.34
N ASP A 124 25.22 9.22 14.53
CA ASP A 124 26.07 9.94 15.46
C ASP A 124 26.99 8.95 16.18
N THR A 125 28.26 8.93 15.78
CA THR A 125 29.29 8.04 16.34
C THR A 125 30.54 8.82 16.71
N GLN A 126 31.25 8.36 17.75
CA GLN A 126 32.52 8.95 18.21
C GLN A 126 33.75 8.40 17.44
N GLY A 127 33.56 7.41 16.56
CA GLY A 127 34.63 6.79 15.80
C GLY A 127 34.17 6.25 14.45
N ALA A 128 35.13 5.97 13.57
CA ALA A 128 34.85 5.37 12.26
C ALA A 128 34.29 3.95 12.44
N ILE A 129 33.28 3.61 11.64
CA ILE A 129 32.76 2.24 11.56
C ILE A 129 33.46 1.54 10.41
N GLU A 130 34.15 0.46 10.72
CA GLU A 130 34.76 -0.41 9.72
C GLU A 130 33.66 -1.20 9.01
N THR A 131 33.77 -1.30 7.70
CA THR A 131 32.85 -2.07 6.86
C THR A 131 33.65 -2.80 5.80
N ASN A 132 33.13 -3.93 5.36
CA ASN A 132 33.71 -4.70 4.28
C ASN A 132 33.69 -3.89 2.98
N VAL A 133 34.76 -3.98 2.20
CA VAL A 133 34.85 -3.37 0.86
C VAL A 133 33.90 -4.05 -0.13
N HIS A 134 33.52 -5.30 0.15
CA HIS A 134 32.61 -6.09 -0.68
C HIS A 134 31.54 -6.78 0.17
N ASP A 135 30.29 -6.64 -0.25
CA ASP A 135 29.13 -7.24 0.42
C ASP A 135 28.79 -8.61 -0.18
N PHE A 136 29.62 -9.62 0.09
CA PHE A 136 29.31 -11.01 -0.27
C PHE A 136 28.50 -11.69 0.84
N GLY A 137 27.35 -12.27 0.49
CA GLY A 137 26.49 -12.98 1.44
C GLY A 137 27.19 -14.13 2.17
N SER A 138 28.23 -14.73 1.59
CA SER A 138 29.05 -15.78 2.23
C SER A 138 29.93 -15.30 3.38
N ILE A 139 30.20 -13.99 3.47
CA ILE A 139 31.00 -13.37 4.53
C ILE A 139 30.09 -12.91 5.69
N GLY A 140 28.77 -12.86 5.46
CA GLY A 140 27.80 -12.46 6.46
C GLY A 140 27.54 -13.55 7.50
N SER A 141 27.08 -13.14 8.68
CA SER A 141 26.61 -14.06 9.74
C SER A 141 25.22 -14.62 9.47
N GLY A 142 24.54 -14.14 8.43
CA GLY A 142 23.23 -14.62 8.00
C GLY A 142 22.47 -13.59 7.17
N THR A 143 21.18 -13.84 6.99
CA THR A 143 20.26 -12.91 6.33
C THR A 143 19.02 -12.77 7.18
N VAL A 144 18.60 -11.54 7.48
CA VAL A 144 17.29 -11.28 8.07
C VAL A 144 16.27 -11.22 6.96
N ILE A 145 15.22 -12.02 7.14
CA ILE A 145 14.03 -11.97 6.32
C ILE A 145 12.94 -11.32 7.18
N PRO A 146 12.36 -10.19 6.74
CA PRO A 146 11.28 -9.54 7.47
C PRO A 146 9.92 -9.77 6.77
N PRO A 147 9.22 -10.91 6.99
CA PRO A 147 7.81 -11.02 6.64
C PRO A 147 7.01 -9.92 7.32
N GLY A 148 6.38 -9.08 6.49
CA GLY A 148 5.42 -8.08 6.91
C GLY A 148 4.02 -8.66 6.85
N LEU A 149 3.27 -8.46 7.93
CA LEU A 149 1.87 -8.81 8.04
C LEU A 149 1.07 -7.55 8.33
N TYR A 150 0.01 -7.31 7.58
CA TYR A 150 -0.86 -6.15 7.78
C TYR A 150 -2.32 -6.59 7.87
N ASP A 151 -2.90 -6.40 9.06
CA ASP A 151 -4.33 -6.61 9.30
C ASP A 151 -5.09 -5.36 8.85
N VAL A 152 -5.84 -5.51 7.76
CA VAL A 152 -6.60 -4.42 7.14
C VAL A 152 -7.77 -3.99 8.01
N GLY A 153 -8.41 -4.94 8.73
CA GLY A 153 -9.56 -4.65 9.58
C GLY A 153 -9.16 -3.90 10.84
N ARG A 154 -8.02 -4.27 11.44
CA ARG A 154 -7.50 -3.62 12.66
C ARG A 154 -6.62 -2.40 12.37
N ASN A 155 -6.21 -2.20 11.11
CA ASN A 155 -5.24 -1.17 10.73
C ASN A 155 -3.93 -1.30 11.54
N GLN A 156 -3.43 -2.53 11.66
CA GLN A 156 -2.24 -2.88 12.44
C GLN A 156 -1.24 -3.66 11.57
N GLY A 157 0.03 -3.26 11.65
CA GLY A 157 1.13 -3.94 10.98
C GLY A 157 2.02 -4.68 11.99
N PHE A 158 2.49 -5.86 11.60
CA PHE A 158 3.39 -6.71 12.36
C PHE A 158 4.59 -7.08 11.49
N LEU A 159 5.77 -7.13 12.11
CA LEU A 159 7.00 -7.51 11.45
C LEU A 159 7.63 -8.65 12.23
N HIS A 160 7.79 -9.80 11.59
CA HIS A 160 8.39 -10.96 12.24
C HIS A 160 9.85 -11.12 11.80
N LEU A 161 10.78 -10.50 12.53
CA LEU A 161 12.20 -10.59 12.18
C LEU A 161 12.75 -11.98 12.51
N ASN A 162 13.24 -12.67 11.49
CA ASN A 162 13.85 -13.99 11.65
C ASN A 162 15.06 -14.15 10.72
N THR A 163 15.91 -15.13 11.03
CA THR A 163 17.07 -15.53 10.23
C THR A 163 16.83 -16.83 9.45
N SER A 164 15.58 -17.29 9.41
CA SER A 164 15.15 -18.48 8.67
C SER A 164 14.97 -18.15 7.18
N HIS A 165 14.48 -19.14 6.42
CA HIS A 165 14.20 -19.00 4.99
C HIS A 165 12.74 -18.61 4.76
N ASP A 166 12.46 -18.03 3.60
CA ASP A 166 11.12 -17.63 3.18
C ASP A 166 10.31 -18.87 2.77
N THR A 167 9.80 -19.60 3.76
CA THR A 167 9.06 -20.85 3.57
C THR A 167 7.60 -20.71 4.00
N SER A 168 6.76 -21.66 3.58
CA SER A 168 5.35 -21.70 4.01
C SER A 168 5.21 -21.89 5.52
N GLU A 169 6.11 -22.65 6.16
CA GLU A 169 6.13 -22.78 7.62
C GLU A 169 6.37 -21.44 8.30
N LEU A 170 7.35 -20.66 7.84
CA LEU A 170 7.62 -19.32 8.38
C LEU A 170 6.42 -18.37 8.20
N ALA A 171 5.70 -18.49 7.09
CA ALA A 171 4.49 -17.70 6.87
C ALA A 171 3.40 -18.06 7.89
N CYS A 172 3.19 -19.36 8.17
CA CYS A 172 2.27 -19.81 9.21
C CYS A 172 2.69 -19.35 10.61
N ASP A 173 3.98 -19.43 10.93
CA ASP A 173 4.51 -18.98 12.23
C ASP A 173 4.31 -17.47 12.42
N SER A 174 4.51 -16.68 11.36
CA SER A 174 4.30 -15.23 11.39
C SER A 174 2.83 -14.85 11.59
N LEU A 175 1.90 -15.63 11.01
CA LEU A 175 0.47 -15.49 11.26
C LEU A 175 0.11 -15.87 12.69
N ALA A 176 0.67 -16.97 13.22
CA ALA A 176 0.43 -17.42 14.59
C ALA A 176 0.96 -16.42 15.63
N ALA A 177 2.13 -15.83 15.38
CA ALA A 177 2.74 -14.82 16.25
C ALA A 177 1.90 -13.54 16.38
N GLN A 178 1.05 -13.22 15.40
CA GLN A 178 0.11 -12.09 15.48
C GLN A 178 -1.03 -12.33 16.50
N GLY A 179 -1.37 -13.59 16.77
CA GLY A 179 -2.53 -13.98 17.59
C GLY A 179 -2.27 -13.98 19.10
N ASN A 180 -1.02 -13.75 19.53
CA ASN A 180 -0.60 -13.61 20.93
C ASN A 180 -0.42 -12.13 21.30
#